data_AF-A0A5B9G3R1-F1
#
_entry.id   AF-A0A5B9G3R1-F1
#
_cell.length_a   1.000
_cell.length_b   1.000
_cell.length_c   1.000
_cell.angle_alpha   90.00
_cell.angle_beta   90.00
_cell.angle_gamma   90.00
#
_symmetry.space_group_name_H-M   'P 1'
#
loop_
_entity.id
_entity.type
_entity.pdbx_description
1 polymer ?
#
loop_
_entity_poly.entity_id
_entity_poly.type
_entity_poly.pdbx_seq_one_letter_code
_entity_poly.pdbx_strand_id
1 'polypeptide(L)'
;MMQLDNAALLEYDIDMAALSPLIQAKLREKAASYEDCMSVARRLTWLAYGTVNAPAPRSDIRNALEAEFGPIQTNNTVCLICRERIPFEAFADAQRGKAAIETAHASPRQHNPGNVGFAHRPCNIAQGDKGLDGFYEWIAQILANVEAQKGTAA
;
A
#
# COMPACT_ATOMS: atom_id res chain seq x y z
N MET A 1 7.30 -17.30 -2.52
CA MET A 1 7.14 -18.36 -1.49
C MET A 1 5.69 -18.78 -1.31
N MET A 2 4.77 -17.92 -0.84
CA MET A 2 3.36 -18.28 -0.62
C MET A 2 2.51 -18.56 -1.88
N GLN A 3 3.11 -18.58 -3.07
CA GLN A 3 2.50 -19.07 -4.32
C GLN A 3 2.81 -20.54 -4.61
N LEU A 4 3.83 -21.12 -3.94
CA LEU A 4 4.20 -22.53 -4.09
C LEU A 4 3.09 -23.45 -3.57
N ASP A 5 2.92 -24.64 -4.14
CA ASP A 5 1.97 -25.61 -3.58
C ASP A 5 2.41 -26.11 -2.18
N ASN A 6 1.53 -26.83 -1.50
CA ASN A 6 1.81 -27.29 -0.13
C ASN A 6 2.98 -28.29 -0.07
N ALA A 7 3.23 -29.05 -1.14
CA ALA A 7 4.34 -30.02 -1.16
C ALA A 7 5.68 -29.28 -1.25
N ALA A 8 5.79 -28.29 -2.13
CA ALA A 8 6.96 -27.44 -2.24
C ALA A 8 7.17 -26.58 -0.98
N LEU A 9 6.12 -26.17 -0.27
CA LEU A 9 6.26 -25.45 1.01
C LEU A 9 6.80 -26.34 2.15
N LEU A 10 6.45 -27.63 2.16
CA LEU A 10 6.99 -28.59 3.14
C LEU A 10 8.51 -28.75 3.01
N GLU A 11 9.08 -28.61 1.80
CA GLU A 11 10.54 -28.60 1.60
C GLU A 11 11.25 -27.44 2.33
N TYR A 12 10.51 -26.40 2.70
CA TYR A 12 10.99 -25.28 3.51
C TYR A 12 10.51 -25.33 4.97
N ASP A 13 10.09 -26.51 5.45
CA ASP A 13 9.52 -26.73 6.78
C ASP A 13 8.25 -25.92 7.06
N ILE A 14 7.48 -25.58 6.01
CA ILE A 14 6.19 -24.88 6.12
C ILE A 14 5.06 -25.88 5.89
N ASP A 15 4.55 -26.46 6.97
CA ASP A 15 3.37 -27.33 6.92
C ASP A 15 2.07 -26.51 6.93
N MET A 16 1.52 -26.27 5.73
CA MET A 16 0.25 -25.57 5.57
C MET A 16 -0.93 -26.35 6.17
N ALA A 17 -0.88 -27.69 6.21
CA ALA A 17 -1.96 -28.53 6.72
C ALA A 17 -2.06 -28.45 8.26
N ALA A 18 -0.95 -28.17 8.95
CA ALA A 18 -0.92 -27.91 10.39
C ALA A 18 -1.56 -26.57 10.79
N LEU A 19 -1.78 -25.66 9.84
CA LEU A 19 -2.36 -24.34 10.09
C LEU A 19 -3.90 -24.37 9.97
N SER A 20 -4.59 -23.50 10.70
CA SER A 20 -6.04 -23.37 10.57
C SER A 20 -6.43 -22.85 9.17
N PRO A 21 -7.62 -23.21 8.64
CA PRO A 21 -8.06 -22.77 7.31
C PRO A 21 -8.05 -21.25 7.14
N LEU A 22 -8.36 -20.51 8.20
CA LEU A 22 -8.32 -19.05 8.21
C LEU A 22 -6.90 -18.50 8.01
N ILE A 23 -5.90 -19.11 8.65
CA ILE A 23 -4.50 -18.72 8.51
C ILE A 23 -4.01 -19.06 7.10
N GLN A 24 -4.34 -20.25 6.60
CA GLN A 24 -3.98 -20.66 5.24
C GLN A 24 -4.54 -19.66 4.20
N ALA A 25 -5.83 -19.31 4.31
CA ALA A 25 -6.46 -18.34 3.41
C ALA A 25 -5.75 -16.97 3.45
N LYS A 26 -5.43 -16.46 4.64
CA LYS A 26 -4.73 -15.18 4.80
C LYS A 26 -3.31 -15.18 4.22
N LEU A 27 -2.58 -16.28 4.33
CA LEU A 27 -1.25 -16.42 3.73
C LEU A 27 -1.34 -16.43 2.20
N ARG A 28 -2.30 -17.16 1.64
CA ARG A 28 -2.53 -17.25 0.20
C ARG A 28 -3.05 -15.93 -0.40
N GLU A 29 -3.86 -15.19 0.35
CA GLU A 29 -4.39 -13.88 -0.07
C GLU A 29 -3.29 -12.83 -0.33
N LYS A 30 -2.13 -12.97 0.33
CA LYS A 30 -0.99 -12.06 0.20
C LYS A 30 0.11 -12.57 -0.74
N ALA A 31 -0.15 -13.66 -1.45
CA ALA A 31 0.84 -14.29 -2.31
C ALA A 31 1.05 -13.47 -3.59
N ALA A 32 2.32 -13.20 -3.92
CA ALA A 32 2.74 -12.52 -5.14
C ALA A 32 4.01 -13.19 -5.72
N SER A 33 4.27 -12.95 -7.01
CA SER A 33 5.49 -13.45 -7.67
C SER A 33 6.72 -12.69 -7.15
N TYR A 34 7.91 -13.27 -7.34
CA TYR A 34 9.14 -12.58 -6.96
C TYR A 34 9.30 -11.28 -7.76
N GLU A 35 9.00 -11.32 -9.05
CA GLU A 35 9.09 -10.23 -9.99
C GLU A 35 8.15 -9.08 -9.60
N ASP A 36 6.92 -9.39 -9.20
CA ASP A 36 5.95 -8.42 -8.70
C ASP A 36 6.45 -7.75 -7.41
N CYS A 37 6.94 -8.55 -6.45
CA CYS A 37 7.50 -8.03 -5.20
C CYS A 37 8.68 -7.08 -5.46
N MET A 38 9.59 -7.46 -6.36
CA MET A 38 10.75 -6.64 -6.70
C MET A 38 10.34 -5.35 -7.43
N SER A 39 9.35 -5.43 -8.31
CA SER A 39 8.84 -4.26 -9.03
C SER A 39 8.11 -3.29 -8.10
N VAL A 40 7.33 -3.81 -7.14
CA VAL A 40 6.72 -3.02 -6.06
C VAL A 40 7.80 -2.34 -5.20
N ALA A 41 8.86 -3.06 -4.81
CA ALA A 41 9.95 -2.47 -4.03
C ALA A 41 10.63 -1.29 -4.75
N ARG A 42 10.91 -1.44 -6.06
CA ARG A 42 11.47 -0.34 -6.87
C ARG A 42 10.49 0.83 -6.98
N ARG A 43 9.20 0.55 -7.18
CA ARG A 43 8.14 1.59 -7.22
C ARG A 43 8.05 2.38 -5.92
N LEU A 44 8.02 1.69 -4.77
CA LEU A 44 7.97 2.33 -3.46
C LEU A 44 9.24 3.14 -3.17
N THR A 45 10.40 2.68 -3.65
CA THR A 45 11.66 3.43 -3.57
C THR A 45 11.61 4.72 -4.40
N TRP A 46 11.11 4.65 -5.63
CA TRP A 46 10.87 5.83 -6.48
C TRP A 46 9.92 6.83 -5.81
N LEU A 47 8.84 6.35 -5.20
CA LEU A 47 7.91 7.19 -4.43
C LEU A 47 8.57 7.80 -3.20
N ALA A 48 9.43 7.07 -2.49
CA ALA A 48 10.11 7.57 -1.29
C ALA A 48 10.99 8.78 -1.62
N TYR A 49 11.74 8.73 -2.73
CA TYR A 49 12.52 9.87 -3.21
C TYR A 49 11.66 11.07 -3.67
N GLY A 50 10.38 10.86 -3.97
CA GLY A 50 9.43 11.94 -4.28
C GLY A 50 8.77 12.58 -3.07
N THR A 51 9.00 12.10 -1.84
CA THR A 51 8.39 12.65 -0.61
C THR A 51 8.95 14.02 -0.23
N VAL A 52 8.25 14.74 0.64
CA VAL A 52 8.69 16.07 1.08
C VAL A 52 9.98 15.93 1.89
N ASN A 53 11.01 16.71 1.54
CA ASN A 53 12.33 16.70 2.18
C ASN A 53 13.08 15.36 2.08
N ALA A 54 12.78 14.54 1.07
CA ALA A 54 13.55 13.33 0.81
C ALA A 54 15.03 13.65 0.45
N PRO A 55 15.99 12.81 0.88
CA PRO A 55 17.37 12.95 0.43
C PRO A 55 17.47 12.72 -1.07
N ALA A 56 18.40 13.39 -1.74
CA ALA A 56 18.64 13.14 -3.16
C ALA A 56 19.19 11.70 -3.36
N PRO A 57 18.63 10.92 -4.30
CA PRO A 57 19.21 9.63 -4.68
C PRO A 57 20.60 9.83 -5.29
N ARG A 58 21.48 8.84 -5.09
CA ARG A 58 22.69 8.71 -5.91
C ARG A 58 22.32 8.58 -7.39
N SER A 59 23.21 9.01 -8.28
CA SER A 59 22.94 9.06 -9.73
C SER A 59 22.62 7.69 -10.34
N ASP A 60 23.28 6.64 -9.90
CA ASP A 60 23.01 5.26 -10.31
C ASP A 60 21.59 4.80 -9.95
N ILE A 61 21.17 5.06 -8.70
CA ILE A 61 19.83 4.75 -8.21
C ILE A 61 18.78 5.59 -8.95
N ARG A 62 19.02 6.89 -9.11
CA ARG A 62 18.13 7.79 -9.85
C ARG A 62 17.89 7.27 -11.26
N ASN A 63 18.96 7.02 -12.01
CA ASN A 63 18.88 6.60 -13.40
C ASN A 63 18.13 5.27 -13.54
N ALA A 64 18.37 4.32 -12.65
CA ALA A 64 17.68 3.03 -12.66
C ALA A 64 16.17 3.18 -12.41
N LEU A 65 15.78 3.98 -11.42
CA LEU A 65 14.36 4.19 -11.08
C LEU A 65 13.62 5.04 -12.11
N GLU A 66 14.27 6.09 -12.64
CA GLU A 66 13.67 6.98 -13.63
C GLU A 66 13.55 6.33 -15.02
N ALA A 67 14.42 5.37 -15.35
CA ALA A 67 14.27 4.56 -16.57
C ALA A 67 13.01 3.70 -16.55
N GLU A 68 12.54 3.27 -15.37
CA GLU A 68 11.37 2.39 -15.22
C GLU A 68 10.07 3.19 -14.99
N PHE A 69 10.11 4.24 -14.18
CA PHE A 69 8.89 4.94 -13.72
C PHE A 69 8.78 6.40 -14.18
N GLY A 70 9.74 6.89 -14.97
CA GLY A 70 9.84 8.30 -15.36
C GLY A 70 10.48 9.19 -14.28
N PRO A 71 10.60 10.50 -14.53
CA PRO A 71 11.33 11.41 -13.66
C PRO A 71 10.77 11.45 -12.24
N ILE A 72 11.64 11.33 -11.22
CA ILE A 72 11.23 11.45 -9.81
C ILE A 72 10.71 12.88 -9.59
N GLN A 73 9.45 12.98 -9.18
CA GLN A 73 8.81 14.26 -8.86
C GLN A 73 9.08 14.63 -7.40
N THR A 74 10.07 15.49 -7.17
CA THR A 74 10.47 15.93 -5.81
C THR A 74 9.31 16.61 -5.07
N ASN A 75 9.14 16.30 -3.78
CA ASN A 75 8.09 16.86 -2.91
C ASN A 75 6.64 16.65 -3.41
N ASN A 76 6.40 15.60 -4.20
CA ASN A 76 5.12 15.34 -4.85
C ASN A 76 4.44 14.03 -4.41
N THR A 77 5.12 13.17 -3.64
CA THR A 77 4.49 11.94 -3.15
C THR A 77 3.39 12.25 -2.14
N VAL A 78 2.20 11.73 -2.41
CA VAL A 78 0.99 11.92 -1.59
C VAL A 78 0.49 10.59 -1.04
N CYS A 79 -0.31 10.66 0.03
CA CYS A 79 -1.11 9.56 0.52
C CYS A 79 -2.05 9.08 -0.57
N LEU A 80 -2.06 7.76 -0.80
CA LEU A 80 -2.87 7.12 -1.84
C LEU A 80 -4.38 7.36 -1.65
N ILE A 81 -4.81 7.61 -0.41
CA ILE A 81 -6.22 7.79 -0.03
C ILE A 81 -6.59 9.27 0.17
N CYS A 82 -5.94 10.00 1.09
CA CYS A 82 -6.33 11.39 1.38
C CYS A 82 -5.68 12.43 0.46
N ARG A 83 -4.70 12.03 -0.37
CA ARG A 83 -3.98 12.89 -1.31
C ARG A 83 -3.13 14.01 -0.67
N GLU A 84 -3.00 14.03 0.65
CA GLU A 84 -2.06 14.91 1.34
C GLU A 84 -0.61 14.48 1.10
N ARG A 85 0.32 15.43 1.09
CA ARG A 85 1.75 15.16 0.89
C ARG A 85 2.33 14.35 2.06
N ILE A 86 3.19 13.40 1.74
CA ILE A 86 3.89 12.59 2.74
C ILE A 86 5.29 13.19 2.96
N PRO A 87 5.66 13.54 4.21
CA PRO A 87 7.01 13.95 4.52
C PRO A 87 7.93 12.75 4.74
N PHE A 88 9.19 12.88 4.34
CA PHE A 88 10.20 11.82 4.48
C PHE A 88 10.45 11.43 5.95
N GLU A 89 10.29 12.37 6.87
CA GLU A 89 10.39 12.10 8.31
C GLU A 89 9.33 11.15 8.84
N ALA A 90 8.17 11.00 8.17
CA ALA A 90 7.14 10.04 8.57
C ALA A 90 7.62 8.57 8.49
N PHE A 91 8.70 8.30 7.75
CA PHE A 91 9.35 6.98 7.74
C PHE A 91 10.15 6.70 9.01
N ALA A 92 10.58 7.72 9.76
CA ALA A 92 11.28 7.54 11.04
C ALA A 92 10.35 6.93 12.11
N ASP A 93 9.08 7.35 12.10
CA ASP A 93 8.05 6.84 13.02
C ASP A 93 7.52 5.45 12.63
N ALA A 94 7.92 4.92 11.47
CA ALA A 94 7.52 3.60 11.00
C ALA A 94 8.15 2.44 11.81
N GLN A 95 9.07 2.72 12.72
CA GLN A 95 9.70 1.72 13.57
C GLN A 95 8.79 1.36 14.77
N ARG A 96 8.05 0.25 14.64
CA ARG A 96 7.32 -0.48 15.71
C ARG A 96 5.96 0.10 16.13
N GLY A 97 4.89 -0.46 15.55
CA GLY A 97 3.54 -0.41 16.11
C GLY A 97 2.85 0.96 16.13
N LYS A 98 3.56 2.04 15.83
CA LYS A 98 3.09 3.44 15.78
C LYS A 98 3.32 4.11 14.43
N ALA A 99 3.53 3.31 13.37
CA ALA A 99 3.83 3.83 12.05
C ALA A 99 2.82 4.89 11.61
N ALA A 100 3.31 6.09 11.29
CA ALA A 100 2.50 7.18 10.76
C ALA A 100 2.03 6.88 9.32
N ILE A 101 2.86 6.15 8.58
CA ILE A 101 2.61 5.72 7.20
C ILE A 101 2.81 4.21 7.02
N GLU A 102 2.10 3.64 6.06
CA GLU A 102 2.15 2.24 5.68
C GLU A 102 2.18 2.11 4.15
N THR A 103 2.61 0.96 3.66
CA THR A 103 2.35 0.58 2.26
C THR A 103 0.86 0.29 2.08
N ALA A 104 0.26 0.89 1.08
CA ALA A 104 -1.16 0.75 0.75
C ALA A 104 -1.34 0.23 -0.68
N HIS A 105 -2.54 -0.31 -0.93
CA HIS A 105 -2.96 -0.85 -2.21
C HIS A 105 -4.25 -0.14 -2.65
N ALA A 106 -4.28 0.42 -3.85
CA ALA A 106 -5.47 1.11 -4.36
C ALA A 106 -6.64 0.14 -4.56
N SER A 107 -6.34 -1.06 -5.04
CA SER A 107 -7.24 -2.20 -5.12
C SER A 107 -6.73 -3.34 -4.24
N PRO A 108 -7.57 -3.98 -3.42
CA PRO A 108 -7.17 -5.12 -2.61
C PRO A 108 -6.60 -6.27 -3.44
N ARG A 109 -5.66 -7.03 -2.86
CA ARG A 109 -5.12 -8.30 -3.43
C ARG A 109 -4.42 -8.16 -4.79
N GLN A 110 -4.04 -6.96 -5.20
CA GLN A 110 -3.24 -6.72 -6.41
C GLN A 110 -1.88 -6.18 -6.03
N HIS A 111 -0.81 -6.94 -6.28
CA HIS A 111 0.55 -6.54 -5.89
C HIS A 111 1.38 -6.16 -7.11
N ASN A 112 1.28 -4.92 -7.57
CA ASN A 112 2.02 -4.43 -8.74
C ASN A 112 2.31 -2.91 -8.63
N PRO A 113 3.26 -2.36 -9.41
CA PRO A 113 3.65 -0.96 -9.34
C PRO A 113 2.54 0.07 -9.57
N GLY A 114 1.52 -0.26 -10.35
CA GLY A 114 0.39 0.64 -10.63
C GLY A 114 -0.62 0.74 -9.48
N ASN A 115 -0.59 -0.23 -8.57
CA ASN A 115 -1.58 -0.36 -7.51
C ASN A 115 -1.04 0.03 -6.12
N VAL A 116 0.28 0.11 -5.94
CA VAL A 116 0.92 0.36 -4.65
C VAL A 116 1.27 1.83 -4.43
N GLY A 117 1.24 2.24 -3.17
CA GLY A 117 1.73 3.55 -2.74
C GLY A 117 1.95 3.61 -1.24
N PHE A 118 2.19 4.82 -0.73
CA PHE A 118 2.19 5.08 0.71
C PHE A 118 0.85 5.68 1.14
N ALA A 119 0.44 5.39 2.35
CA ALA A 119 -0.73 5.98 2.96
C ALA A 119 -0.50 6.29 4.43
N HIS A 120 -1.17 7.32 4.94
CA HIS A 120 -1.31 7.47 6.38
C HIS A 120 -2.01 6.24 6.95
N ARG A 121 -1.48 5.72 8.07
CA ARG A 121 -2.08 4.57 8.74
C ARG A 121 -3.58 4.67 9.00
N PRO A 122 -4.14 5.79 9.54
CA PRO A 122 -5.58 5.89 9.71
C PRO A 122 -6.34 5.80 8.38
N CYS A 123 -5.80 6.35 7.30
CA CYS A 123 -6.42 6.24 5.97
C CYS A 123 -6.40 4.80 5.44
N ASN A 124 -5.27 4.10 5.61
CA ASN A 124 -5.12 2.71 5.17
C ASN A 124 -6.07 1.77 5.92
N ILE A 125 -6.23 1.97 7.23
CA ILE A 125 -7.19 1.24 8.06
C ILE A 125 -8.63 1.57 7.63
N ALA A 126 -8.93 2.85 7.40
CA ALA A 126 -10.27 3.27 6.98
C ALA A 126 -10.68 2.70 5.63
N GLN A 127 -9.75 2.59 4.67
CA GLN A 127 -9.99 1.95 3.37
C GLN A 127 -10.45 0.49 3.53
N GLY A 128 -9.84 -0.25 4.47
CA GLY A 128 -10.19 -1.63 4.77
C GLY A 128 -10.00 -2.56 3.57
N ASP A 129 -11.05 -3.30 3.21
CA ASP A 129 -11.07 -4.25 2.11
C ASP A 129 -11.63 -3.66 0.80
N LYS A 130 -11.86 -2.35 0.74
CA LYS A 130 -12.40 -1.67 -0.43
C LYS A 130 -11.30 -1.23 -1.39
N GLY A 131 -11.62 -1.23 -2.69
CA GLY A 131 -10.86 -0.43 -3.65
C GLY A 131 -11.10 1.07 -3.42
N LEU A 132 -10.21 1.94 -3.90
CA LEU A 132 -10.32 3.39 -3.71
C LEU A 132 -11.66 3.94 -4.19
N ASP A 133 -12.12 3.56 -5.38
CA ASP A 133 -13.38 4.06 -5.93
C ASP A 133 -14.56 3.68 -5.02
N GLY A 134 -14.65 2.40 -4.64
CA GLY A 134 -15.68 1.94 -3.70
C GLY A 134 -15.55 2.55 -2.30
N PHE A 135 -14.34 2.91 -1.86
CA PHE A 135 -14.13 3.63 -0.60
C PHE A 135 -14.64 5.08 -0.68
N TYR A 136 -14.36 5.79 -1.76
CA TYR A 136 -14.84 7.15 -1.96
C TYR A 136 -16.35 7.22 -2.19
N GLU A 137 -16.92 6.28 -2.94
CA GLU A 137 -18.38 6.13 -3.08
C GLU A 137 -19.05 5.92 -1.73
N TRP A 138 -18.47 5.06 -0.88
CA TRP A 138 -18.96 4.82 0.47
C TRP A 138 -18.93 6.07 1.35
N ILE A 139 -17.84 6.86 1.29
CA ILE A 139 -17.76 8.16 1.98
C ILE A 139 -18.86 9.10 1.47
N ALA A 140 -19.02 9.22 0.15
CA ALA A 140 -20.01 10.11 -0.45
C ALA A 140 -21.45 9.75 -0.02
N GLN A 141 -21.76 8.45 0.06
CA GLN A 141 -23.06 7.97 0.54
C GLN A 141 -23.29 8.32 2.02
N ILE A 142 -22.27 8.16 2.88
CA ILE A 142 -22.38 8.56 4.30
C ILE A 142 -22.67 10.05 4.41
N LEU A 143 -21.94 10.89 3.68
CA LEU A 143 -22.13 12.34 3.71
C LEU A 143 -23.54 12.73 3.22
N ALA A 144 -24.01 12.14 2.13
CA ALA A 144 -25.35 12.38 1.61
C ALA A 144 -26.45 12.01 2.63
N ASN A 145 -26.29 10.87 3.32
CA ASN A 145 -27.23 10.43 4.35
C ASN A 145 -27.27 11.38 5.56
N VAL A 146 -26.11 11.87 5.99
CA VAL A 146 -26.01 12.84 7.10
C VAL A 146 -26.69 14.15 6.73
N GLU A 147 -26.49 14.66 5.51
CA GLU A 147 -27.14 15.89 5.06
C GLU A 147 -28.67 15.73 4.90
N ALA A 148 -29.14 14.59 4.41
CA ALA A 148 -30.58 14.29 4.34
C ALA A 148 -31.24 14.26 5.74
N GLN A 149 -30.53 13.77 6.76
CA GLN A 149 -31.01 13.77 8.15
C GLN A 149 -31.03 15.17 8.77
N LYS A 150 -30.05 16.03 8.45
CA LYS A 150 -30.08 17.44 8.89
C LYS A 150 -31.23 18.22 8.25
N GLY A 151 -31.51 17.98 6.97
CA GLY A 151 -32.61 18.62 6.24
C GLY A 151 -34.01 18.18 6.67
N THR A 152 -34.15 17.08 7.42
CA THR A 152 -35.43 16.60 7.97
C THR A 152 -35.64 17.00 9.44
N ALA A 153 -34.64 17.62 10.07
CA ALA A 153 -34.69 18.12 11.45
C ALA A 153 -34.91 19.65 11.55
N ALA A 154 -35.19 20.32 10.42
CA ALA A 154 -35.54 21.74 10.31
C ALA A 154 -36.99 21.90 9.83
#